data_AF-A0A934XNM4-F1
#
_entry.id   AF-A0A934XNM4-F1
#
_cell.length_a   1.000
_cell.length_b   1.000
_cell.length_c   1.000
_cell.angle_alpha   90.00
_cell.angle_beta   90.00
_cell.angle_gamma   90.00
#
_symmetry.space_group_name_H-M   'P 1'
#
loop_
_entity.id
_entity.type
_entity.pdbx_description
1 polymer ?
#
loop_
_entity_poly.entity_id
_entity_poly.type
_entity_poly.pdbx_seq_one_letter_code
_entity_poly.pdbx_strand_id
1 'polypeptide(L)'
;MSSLLAAVKGLRADLEKGADSDAEISLQNPAPGVGIRQSFGQNPAAYKSFGLAGHEGIDYACALGTPIRAAADGVVFRSGATSGEYGPDKNQGPYGIRVTVEHTRGSQKGYTVYAHLSSVSVQVGDRVQAGDEVGKSGNTGHSTGAHLHFSLILAGKSNPGYRSVLADDTWFHDPAPFMSGTRGVDEWVEGDTGDMHEEIICLPPTRPEEM
;
A
#
# COMPACT_ATOMS: atom_id res chain seq x y z
N MET A 1 33.66 -3.49 40.11
CA MET A 1 33.11 -3.71 38.74
C MET A 1 31.63 -4.13 38.73
N SER A 2 30.87 -3.99 39.84
CA SER A 2 29.51 -4.56 39.95
C SER A 2 28.36 -3.59 39.63
N SER A 3 28.60 -2.27 39.61
CA SER A 3 27.52 -1.27 39.48
C SER A 3 27.14 -0.93 38.03
N LEU A 4 28.08 -1.03 37.08
CA LEU A 4 27.85 -0.63 35.68
C LEU A 4 27.00 -1.65 34.90
N LEU A 5 27.17 -2.96 35.17
CA LEU A 5 26.38 -4.00 34.50
C LEU A 5 24.90 -3.99 34.91
N ALA A 6 24.59 -3.63 36.16
CA ALA A 6 23.21 -3.53 36.65
C ALA A 6 22.48 -2.33 36.00
N ALA A 7 23.17 -1.20 35.83
CA ALA A 7 22.62 -0.02 35.16
C ALA A 7 22.34 -0.27 33.66
N VAL A 8 23.20 -1.02 32.96
CA VAL A 8 22.99 -1.38 31.54
C VAL A 8 21.86 -2.42 31.38
N LYS A 9 21.68 -3.33 32.34
CA LYS A 9 20.52 -4.25 32.37
C LYS A 9 19.21 -3.52 32.65
N GLY A 10 19.24 -2.51 33.53
CA GLY A 10 18.09 -1.62 33.80
C GLY A 10 17.69 -0.80 32.57
N LEU A 11 18.66 -0.16 31.89
CA LEU A 11 18.39 0.62 30.69
C LEU A 11 17.81 -0.21 29.52
N ARG A 12 18.17 -1.49 29.40
CA ARG A 12 17.57 -2.38 28.40
C ARG A 12 16.13 -2.78 28.73
N ALA A 13 15.79 -2.90 30.01
CA ALA A 13 14.42 -3.21 30.44
C ALA A 13 13.48 -2.00 30.32
N ASP A 14 14.01 -0.78 30.43
CA ASP A 14 13.21 0.45 30.34
C ASP A 14 12.93 0.89 28.89
N LEU A 15 13.71 0.41 27.90
CA LEU A 15 13.45 0.61 26.47
C LEU A 15 12.37 -0.34 25.92
N GLU A 16 12.09 -1.45 26.60
CA GLU A 16 11.02 -2.41 26.23
C GLU A 16 9.69 -2.13 26.97
N LYS A 17 9.70 -1.33 28.04
CA LYS A 17 8.50 -0.87 28.74
C LYS A 17 7.97 0.44 28.15
N GLY A 18 7.28 0.36 27.01
CA GLY A 18 6.55 1.53 26.50
C GLY A 18 5.83 1.35 25.17
N ALA A 19 6.16 0.31 24.40
CA ALA A 19 5.35 -0.07 23.25
C ALA A 19 4.22 -0.98 23.75
N ASP A 20 3.00 -0.49 23.68
CA ASP A 20 1.80 -1.31 23.81
C ASP A 20 1.90 -2.49 22.82
N SER A 21 2.09 -3.70 23.34
CA SER A 21 2.30 -4.91 22.54
C SER A 21 1.10 -5.25 21.66
N ASP A 22 -0.05 -4.68 22.00
CA ASP A 22 -1.34 -4.86 21.33
C ASP A 22 -1.63 -3.72 20.34
N ALA A 23 -0.73 -2.73 20.21
CA ALA A 23 -0.89 -1.65 19.26
C ALA A 23 -0.86 -2.19 17.82
N GLU A 24 -1.97 -2.01 17.11
CA GLU A 24 -2.08 -2.35 15.70
C GLU A 24 -1.60 -1.21 14.79
N ILE A 25 -1.27 -1.56 13.55
CA ILE A 25 -1.00 -0.59 12.49
C ILE A 25 -2.22 0.31 12.33
N SER A 26 -1.98 1.61 12.28
CA SER A 26 -2.98 2.62 11.95
C SER A 26 -2.45 3.47 10.80
N LEU A 27 -3.30 3.73 9.82
CA LEU A 27 -2.96 4.35 8.55
C LEU A 27 -3.54 5.77 8.48
N GLN A 28 -2.85 6.69 7.85
CA GLN A 28 -3.38 7.97 7.39
C GLN A 28 -3.74 7.86 5.91
N ASN A 29 -4.64 8.73 5.44
CA ASN A 29 -4.99 8.78 4.03
C ASN A 29 -3.74 9.13 3.19
N PRO A 30 -3.29 8.25 2.27
CA PRO A 30 -2.09 8.46 1.47
C PRO A 30 -2.28 9.49 0.34
N ALA A 31 -3.53 9.82 0.00
CA ALA A 31 -3.90 10.83 -0.99
C ALA A 31 -5.02 11.75 -0.43
N PRO A 32 -4.70 12.65 0.51
CA PRO A 32 -5.71 13.53 1.13
C PRO A 32 -6.46 14.37 0.09
N GLY A 33 -7.79 14.45 0.24
CA GLY A 33 -8.66 15.21 -0.67
C GLY A 33 -9.06 14.48 -1.96
N VAL A 34 -8.63 13.23 -2.13
CA VAL A 34 -8.98 12.39 -3.28
C VAL A 34 -9.98 11.29 -2.88
N GLY A 35 -11.00 11.08 -3.70
CA GLY A 35 -12.01 10.04 -3.50
C GLY A 35 -11.56 8.64 -3.95
N ILE A 36 -12.15 7.61 -3.32
CA ILE A 36 -11.97 6.21 -3.69
C ILE A 36 -12.87 5.87 -4.90
N ARG A 37 -12.32 5.19 -5.90
CA ARG A 37 -13.05 4.70 -7.08
C ARG A 37 -13.24 3.19 -7.08
N GLN A 38 -12.28 2.45 -6.53
CA GLN A 38 -12.37 1.01 -6.40
C GLN A 38 -12.03 0.59 -4.97
N SER A 39 -12.95 -0.11 -4.32
CA SER A 39 -12.76 -0.66 -2.98
C SER A 39 -12.10 -2.04 -3.03
N PHE A 40 -11.60 -2.49 -1.88
CA PHE A 40 -11.10 -3.84 -1.69
C PHE A 40 -12.18 -4.88 -2.05
N GLY A 41 -11.76 -5.95 -2.72
CA GLY A 41 -12.60 -7.07 -3.14
C GLY A 41 -13.53 -6.83 -4.32
N GLN A 42 -13.56 -5.61 -4.89
CA GLN A 42 -14.35 -5.34 -6.09
C GLN A 42 -13.77 -6.05 -7.33
N ASN A 43 -14.63 -6.25 -8.34
CA ASN A 43 -14.29 -6.84 -9.64
C ASN A 43 -13.64 -8.25 -9.62
N PRO A 44 -14.14 -9.22 -8.83
CA PRO A 44 -13.54 -10.55 -8.65
C PRO A 44 -13.22 -11.30 -9.95
N ALA A 45 -14.03 -11.12 -11.00
CA ALA A 45 -13.79 -11.75 -12.30
C ALA A 45 -12.48 -11.27 -12.96
N ALA A 46 -12.13 -9.98 -12.83
CA ALA A 46 -10.91 -9.41 -13.40
C ALA A 46 -9.65 -9.91 -12.68
N TYR A 47 -9.73 -10.04 -11.36
CA TYR A 47 -8.60 -10.42 -10.50
C TYR A 47 -8.33 -11.92 -10.41
N LYS A 48 -9.26 -12.76 -10.91
CA LYS A 48 -9.10 -14.22 -10.94
C LYS A 48 -7.83 -14.68 -11.66
N SER A 49 -7.41 -13.97 -12.71
CA SER A 49 -6.18 -14.29 -13.46
C SER A 49 -4.90 -14.09 -12.64
N PHE A 50 -4.94 -13.22 -11.63
CA PHE A 50 -3.88 -13.01 -10.66
C PHE A 50 -3.97 -13.96 -9.46
N GLY A 51 -4.95 -14.87 -9.44
CA GLY A 51 -5.19 -15.78 -8.32
C GLY A 51 -5.79 -15.10 -7.09
N LEU A 52 -6.38 -13.91 -7.27
CA LEU A 52 -6.98 -13.11 -6.21
C LEU A 52 -8.51 -13.22 -6.25
N ALA A 53 -9.14 -13.16 -5.08
CA ALA A 53 -10.60 -13.22 -4.94
C ALA A 53 -11.30 -11.90 -5.30
N GLY A 54 -10.54 -10.85 -5.61
CA GLY A 54 -11.00 -9.50 -5.91
C GLY A 54 -9.83 -8.53 -5.85
N HIS A 55 -10.13 -7.25 -5.99
CA HIS A 55 -9.14 -6.19 -5.86
C HIS A 55 -8.45 -6.24 -4.49
N GLU A 56 -7.13 -6.27 -4.46
CA GLU A 56 -6.31 -6.47 -3.27
C GLU A 56 -5.91 -5.18 -2.55
N GLY A 57 -6.52 -4.06 -2.93
CA GLY A 57 -6.26 -2.74 -2.36
C GLY A 57 -7.45 -1.79 -2.52
N ILE A 58 -7.15 -0.50 -2.48
CA ILE A 58 -8.08 0.61 -2.71
C ILE A 58 -7.48 1.53 -3.77
N ASP A 59 -8.29 1.94 -4.75
CA ASP A 59 -7.87 2.86 -5.80
C ASP A 59 -8.43 4.26 -5.56
N TYR A 60 -7.54 5.24 -5.46
CA TYR A 60 -7.87 6.67 -5.35
C TYR A 60 -7.83 7.34 -6.72
N ALA A 61 -8.85 8.14 -7.07
CA ALA A 61 -8.94 8.90 -8.33
C ALA A 61 -7.99 10.10 -8.39
N CYS A 62 -6.69 9.83 -8.33
CA CYS A 62 -5.66 10.86 -8.38
C CYS A 62 -5.44 11.32 -9.83
N ALA A 63 -5.50 12.63 -10.08
CA ALA A 63 -4.91 13.21 -11.29
C ALA A 63 -3.42 12.83 -11.40
N LEU A 64 -2.86 12.83 -12.62
CA LEU A 64 -1.43 12.58 -12.83
C LEU A 64 -0.58 13.59 -12.03
N GLY A 65 0.37 13.10 -11.24
CA GLY A 65 1.28 13.96 -10.48
C GLY A 65 0.81 14.38 -9.09
N THR A 66 -0.36 13.92 -8.63
CA THR A 66 -0.83 14.14 -7.24
C THR A 66 0.20 13.60 -6.25
N PRO A 67 0.62 14.39 -5.25
CA PRO A 67 1.54 13.92 -4.20
C PRO A 67 0.96 12.76 -3.40
N ILE A 68 1.73 11.69 -3.24
CA ILE A 68 1.37 10.49 -2.49
C ILE A 68 2.23 10.40 -1.23
N ARG A 69 1.57 10.16 -0.09
CA ARG A 69 2.19 10.23 1.24
C ARG A 69 2.23 8.86 1.90
N ALA A 70 3.27 8.61 2.70
CA ALA A 70 3.35 7.44 3.56
C ALA A 70 2.16 7.44 4.53
N ALA A 71 1.41 6.35 4.53
CA ALA A 71 0.24 6.18 5.39
C ALA A 71 0.62 5.93 6.85
N ALA A 72 1.80 5.39 7.13
CA ALA A 72 2.29 5.14 8.48
C ALA A 72 3.81 5.22 8.53
N ASP A 73 4.34 5.39 9.74
CA ASP A 73 5.78 5.34 10.01
C ASP A 73 6.36 3.98 9.58
N GLY A 74 7.54 3.98 8.99
CA GLY A 74 8.15 2.74 8.53
C GLY A 74 9.50 2.89 7.85
N VAL A 75 9.91 1.82 7.19
CA VAL A 75 11.14 1.75 6.39
C VAL A 75 10.78 1.36 4.97
N VAL A 76 11.32 2.06 3.99
CA VAL A 76 11.09 1.76 2.58
C VAL A 76 11.71 0.40 2.23
N PHE A 77 10.85 -0.57 1.93
CA PHE A 77 11.21 -1.93 1.57
C PHE A 77 11.47 -2.09 0.07
N ARG A 78 10.70 -1.37 -0.78
CA ARG A 78 10.90 -1.30 -2.24
C ARG A 78 10.66 0.12 -2.72
N SER A 79 11.39 0.56 -3.75
CA SER A 79 11.15 1.83 -4.44
C SER A 79 11.57 1.74 -5.90
N GLY A 80 10.72 2.26 -6.80
CA GLY A 80 10.96 2.35 -8.23
C GLY A 80 10.24 1.29 -9.05
N ALA A 81 10.64 1.15 -10.31
CA ALA A 81 10.18 0.07 -11.17
C ALA A 81 10.78 -1.25 -10.69
N THR A 82 9.93 -2.23 -10.37
CA THR A 82 10.38 -3.59 -10.01
C THR A 82 9.85 -4.57 -11.05
N SER A 83 10.73 -5.19 -11.82
CA SER A 83 10.38 -6.32 -12.69
C SER A 83 10.03 -7.55 -11.84
N GLY A 84 8.93 -8.23 -12.16
CA GLY A 84 8.58 -9.54 -11.59
C GLY A 84 7.98 -9.50 -10.18
N GLU A 85 6.65 -9.54 -10.11
CA GLU A 85 5.94 -10.11 -8.95
C GLU A 85 4.61 -10.77 -9.39
N TYR A 86 4.06 -10.37 -10.55
CA TYR A 86 3.15 -11.17 -11.39
C TYR A 86 3.53 -10.97 -12.88
N GLY A 87 3.63 -12.04 -13.67
CA GLY A 87 4.13 -12.02 -15.08
C GLY A 87 3.02 -11.92 -16.15
N PRO A 88 3.33 -11.95 -17.48
CA PRO A 88 4.64 -12.07 -18.14
C PRO A 88 4.97 -10.82 -19.00
N ASP A 89 5.51 -9.79 -18.34
CA ASP A 89 6.24 -8.63 -18.88
C ASP A 89 5.45 -7.63 -19.77
N LYS A 90 5.78 -6.33 -19.83
CA LYS A 90 7.07 -5.81 -20.33
C LYS A 90 7.53 -4.55 -19.58
N ASN A 91 8.57 -4.70 -18.76
CA ASN A 91 9.43 -3.69 -18.11
C ASN A 91 9.10 -3.21 -16.69
N GLN A 92 7.89 -3.39 -16.11
CA GLN A 92 7.58 -2.90 -14.75
C GLN A 92 6.57 -3.71 -13.89
N GLY A 93 5.99 -4.82 -14.40
CA GLY A 93 4.95 -5.60 -13.69
C GLY A 93 3.58 -4.88 -13.60
N PRO A 94 2.53 -5.52 -13.03
CA PRO A 94 1.19 -4.94 -12.99
C PRO A 94 1.13 -3.65 -12.17
N TYR A 95 1.90 -3.55 -11.08
CA TYR A 95 1.93 -2.36 -10.23
C TYR A 95 2.73 -1.18 -10.83
N GLY A 96 3.50 -1.37 -11.89
CA GLY A 96 4.34 -0.31 -12.45
C GLY A 96 5.42 0.19 -11.49
N ILE A 97 5.66 1.49 -11.48
CA ILE A 97 6.51 2.14 -10.48
C ILE A 97 5.76 2.14 -9.15
N ARG A 98 6.42 1.67 -8.09
CA ARG A 98 5.82 1.64 -6.76
C ARG A 98 6.80 1.94 -5.64
N VAL A 99 6.23 2.26 -4.49
CA VAL A 99 6.91 2.23 -3.19
C VAL A 99 6.23 1.18 -2.33
N THR A 100 7.01 0.42 -1.57
CA THR A 100 6.50 -0.45 -0.51
C THR A 100 7.18 -0.05 0.78
N VAL A 101 6.39 0.23 1.82
CA VAL A 101 6.90 0.59 3.15
C VAL A 101 6.58 -0.54 4.11
N GLU A 102 7.60 -1.01 4.83
CA GLU A 102 7.47 -1.96 5.93
C GLU A 102 7.17 -1.21 7.22
N HIS A 103 6.15 -1.70 7.93
CA HIS A 103 5.68 -1.15 9.19
C HIS A 103 5.85 -2.19 10.30
N THR A 104 6.20 -1.72 11.49
CA THR A 104 6.19 -2.52 12.72
C THR A 104 5.55 -1.70 13.82
N ARG A 105 4.44 -2.20 14.36
CA ARG A 105 3.70 -1.56 15.46
C ARG A 105 3.32 -2.63 16.47
N GLY A 106 3.74 -2.47 17.72
CA GLY A 106 3.62 -3.53 18.72
C GLY A 106 4.22 -4.84 18.20
N SER A 107 3.44 -5.93 18.28
CA SER A 107 3.78 -7.23 17.71
C SER A 107 3.40 -7.38 16.23
N GLN A 108 2.68 -6.43 15.64
CA GLN A 108 2.17 -6.51 14.28
C GLN A 108 3.20 -6.00 13.26
N LYS A 109 3.43 -6.83 12.24
CA LYS A 109 4.23 -6.51 11.06
C LYS A 109 3.34 -6.43 9.83
N GLY A 110 3.56 -5.41 9.00
CA GLY A 110 2.81 -5.23 7.77
C GLY A 110 3.53 -4.37 6.76
N TYR A 111 2.93 -4.21 5.59
CA TYR A 111 3.45 -3.39 4.51
C TYR A 111 2.33 -2.59 3.88
N THR A 112 2.65 -1.37 3.44
CA THR A 112 1.79 -0.62 2.52
C THR A 112 2.43 -0.55 1.16
N VAL A 113 1.63 -0.66 0.10
CA VAL A 113 2.07 -0.57 -1.30
C VAL A 113 1.41 0.64 -1.93
N TYR A 114 2.22 1.47 -2.60
CA TYR A 114 1.81 2.67 -3.35
C TYR A 114 2.20 2.45 -4.80
N ALA A 115 1.24 2.12 -5.66
CA ALA A 115 1.50 1.67 -7.03
C ALA A 115 0.97 2.63 -8.10
N HIS A 116 1.31 2.31 -9.35
CA HIS A 116 1.05 3.09 -10.56
C HIS A 116 1.67 4.49 -10.56
N LEU A 117 2.74 4.70 -9.79
CA LEU A 117 3.36 6.01 -9.61
C LEU A 117 3.99 6.54 -10.91
N SER A 118 4.08 7.87 -11.04
CA SER A 118 4.83 8.52 -12.13
C SER A 118 6.29 8.80 -11.73
N SER A 119 6.54 9.00 -10.44
CA SER A 119 7.86 9.22 -9.86
C SER A 119 7.91 8.77 -8.40
N VAL A 120 9.11 8.46 -7.91
CA VAL A 120 9.38 8.15 -6.50
C VAL A 120 10.25 9.24 -5.87
N SER A 121 10.01 9.52 -4.59
CA SER A 121 10.72 10.55 -3.80
C SER A 121 11.63 9.95 -2.72
N VAL A 122 11.63 8.62 -2.58
CA VAL A 122 12.35 7.85 -1.54
C VAL A 122 13.14 6.68 -2.12
N GLN A 123 14.13 6.19 -1.38
CA GLN A 123 14.97 5.05 -1.73
C GLN A 123 14.80 3.90 -0.73
N VAL A 124 15.18 2.68 -1.13
CA VAL A 124 15.16 1.51 -0.25
C VAL A 124 16.05 1.75 0.98
N GLY A 125 15.51 1.48 2.16
CA GLY A 125 16.18 1.70 3.44
C GLY A 125 15.89 3.05 4.10
N ASP A 126 15.26 3.99 3.39
CA ASP A 126 14.85 5.27 3.98
C ASP A 126 13.80 5.04 5.07
N ARG A 127 13.91 5.82 6.15
CA ARG A 127 12.86 5.92 7.18
C ARG A 127 11.89 7.00 6.77
N VAL A 128 10.60 6.69 6.82
CA VAL A 128 9.51 7.63 6.53
C VAL A 128 8.61 7.73 7.74
N GLN A 129 8.08 8.92 7.97
CA GLN A 129 6.99 9.18 8.91
C GLN A 129 5.67 9.28 8.15
N ALA A 130 4.56 9.00 8.85
CA ALA A 130 3.24 9.21 8.29
C ALA A 130 3.09 10.67 7.79
N GLY A 131 2.69 10.83 6.53
CA GLY A 131 2.57 12.12 5.85
C GLY A 131 3.76 12.51 4.96
N ASP A 132 4.91 11.84 5.08
CA ASP A 132 6.06 12.10 4.19
C ASP A 132 5.72 11.74 2.75
N GLU A 133 6.13 12.57 1.78
CA GLU A 133 5.91 12.27 0.37
C GLU A 133 6.80 11.11 -0.08
N VAL A 134 6.18 10.05 -0.61
CA VAL A 134 6.88 8.86 -1.14
C VAL A 134 6.97 8.87 -2.67
N GLY A 135 6.13 9.65 -3.33
CA GLY A 135 6.11 9.78 -4.79
C GLY A 135 4.91 10.55 -5.29
N LYS A 136 4.61 10.38 -6.57
CA LYS A 136 3.46 11.02 -7.23
C LYS A 136 2.64 10.00 -8.00
N SER A 137 1.31 10.14 -7.99
CA SER A 137 0.39 9.30 -8.77
C SER A 137 0.75 9.32 -10.25
N GLY A 138 0.41 8.25 -10.94
CA GLY A 138 0.67 8.11 -12.36
C GLY A 138 -0.25 7.09 -13.00
N ASN A 139 0.21 6.54 -14.11
CA ASN A 139 -0.50 5.53 -14.88
C ASN A 139 0.49 4.44 -15.36
N THR A 140 1.48 4.10 -14.54
CA THR A 140 2.49 3.09 -14.90
C THR A 140 1.98 1.69 -14.57
N GLY A 141 2.49 0.66 -15.26
CA GLY A 141 2.01 -0.71 -15.08
C GLY A 141 0.68 -0.98 -15.78
N HIS A 142 -0.12 -1.89 -15.23
CA HIS A 142 -1.43 -2.25 -15.75
C HIS A 142 -2.49 -1.32 -15.16
N SER A 143 -2.62 -0.14 -15.74
CA SER A 143 -3.56 0.88 -15.29
C SER A 143 -4.30 1.46 -16.48
N THR A 144 -5.60 1.70 -16.31
CA THR A 144 -6.51 2.25 -17.32
C THR A 144 -6.50 3.78 -17.35
N GLY A 145 -6.15 4.40 -16.22
CA GLY A 145 -6.09 5.85 -16.08
C GLY A 145 -5.26 6.27 -14.87
N ALA A 146 -4.91 7.55 -14.79
CA ALA A 146 -4.10 8.04 -13.68
C ALA A 146 -4.82 7.81 -12.34
N HIS A 147 -4.16 7.16 -11.39
CA HIS A 147 -4.68 6.88 -10.06
C HIS A 147 -3.57 6.48 -9.06
N LEU A 148 -3.95 6.23 -7.81
CA LEU A 148 -3.11 5.51 -6.84
C LEU A 148 -3.79 4.19 -6.50
N HIS A 149 -3.10 3.07 -6.73
CA HIS A 149 -3.44 1.80 -6.10
C HIS A 149 -2.74 1.69 -4.75
N PHE A 150 -3.51 1.46 -3.69
CA PHE A 150 -3.02 1.38 -2.31
C PHE A 150 -3.41 0.05 -1.65
N SER A 151 -2.43 -0.78 -1.33
CA SER A 151 -2.66 -2.07 -0.65
C SER A 151 -2.08 -2.09 0.76
N LEU A 152 -2.74 -2.82 1.65
CA LEU A 152 -2.23 -3.20 2.97
C LEU A 152 -1.96 -4.70 2.99
N ILE A 153 -0.77 -5.08 3.45
CA ILE A 153 -0.36 -6.47 3.63
C ILE A 153 -0.03 -6.69 5.09
N LEU A 154 -0.58 -7.73 5.72
CA LEU A 154 -0.30 -8.07 7.12
C LEU A 154 0.34 -9.46 7.22
N ALA A 155 1.35 -9.59 8.07
CA ALA A 155 1.99 -10.86 8.39
C ALA A 155 1.20 -11.65 9.45
N GLY A 156 1.06 -12.95 9.28
CA GLY A 156 0.39 -13.85 10.24
C GLY A 156 -1.13 -13.69 10.34
N LYS A 157 -1.73 -12.75 9.61
CA LYS A 157 -3.18 -12.52 9.58
C LYS A 157 -3.75 -13.08 8.28
N SER A 158 -4.14 -14.35 8.29
CA SER A 158 -4.65 -15.03 7.10
C SER A 158 -5.89 -14.34 6.51
N ASN A 159 -5.92 -14.22 5.18
CA ASN A 159 -7.07 -13.76 4.42
C ASN A 159 -7.24 -14.61 3.15
N PRO A 160 -7.96 -15.75 3.23
CA PRO A 160 -8.10 -16.69 2.11
C PRO A 160 -8.58 -16.01 0.83
N GLY A 161 -7.88 -16.24 -0.28
CA GLY A 161 -8.15 -15.58 -1.57
C GLY A 161 -7.35 -14.30 -1.80
N TYR A 162 -6.60 -13.83 -0.80
CA TYR A 162 -5.78 -12.62 -0.86
C TYR A 162 -4.36 -12.88 -0.38
N ARG A 163 -3.75 -13.99 -0.81
CA ARG A 163 -2.38 -14.32 -0.42
C ARG A 163 -1.41 -13.37 -1.11
N SER A 164 -0.53 -12.75 -0.34
CA SER A 164 0.55 -11.93 -0.89
C SER A 164 1.79 -12.80 -1.17
N VAL A 165 2.51 -12.43 -2.22
CA VAL A 165 3.79 -13.05 -2.60
C VAL A 165 5.00 -12.24 -2.09
N LEU A 166 4.75 -11.14 -1.37
CA LEU A 166 5.80 -10.25 -0.86
C LEU A 166 6.73 -10.96 0.15
N ALA A 167 6.14 -11.79 1.02
CA ALA A 167 6.86 -12.61 1.98
C ALA A 167 6.01 -13.83 2.42
N ASP A 168 6.65 -14.80 3.06
CA ASP A 168 5.94 -15.94 3.64
C ASP A 168 4.92 -15.50 4.69
N ASP A 169 3.78 -16.19 4.71
CA ASP A 169 2.65 -15.93 5.61
C ASP A 169 2.16 -14.47 5.63
N THR A 170 2.13 -13.85 4.46
CA THR A 170 1.57 -12.50 4.27
C THR A 170 0.32 -12.52 3.40
N TRP A 171 -0.62 -11.63 3.73
CA TRP A 171 -1.94 -11.58 3.13
C TRP A 171 -2.36 -10.14 2.93
N PHE A 172 -3.02 -9.82 1.81
CA PHE A 172 -3.63 -8.52 1.61
C PHE A 172 -4.88 -8.39 2.49
N HIS A 173 -5.10 -7.19 3.01
CA HIS A 173 -6.27 -6.83 3.82
C HIS A 173 -6.86 -5.53 3.30
N ASP A 174 -8.17 -5.36 3.49
CA ASP A 174 -8.83 -4.08 3.25
C ASP A 174 -8.15 -3.00 4.11
N PRO A 175 -7.56 -1.96 3.50
CA PRO A 175 -6.95 -0.87 4.26
C PRO A 175 -7.98 0.02 4.97
N ALA A 176 -9.24 0.08 4.51
CA ALA A 176 -10.22 1.05 5.00
C ALA A 176 -10.46 0.98 6.53
N PRO A 177 -10.57 -0.20 7.17
CA PRO A 177 -10.72 -0.30 8.63
C PRO A 177 -9.50 0.19 9.43
N PHE A 178 -8.33 0.30 8.80
CA PHE A 178 -7.08 0.74 9.46
C PHE A 178 -6.84 2.24 9.32
N MET A 179 -7.61 2.94 8.48
CA MET A 179 -7.48 4.37 8.26
C MET A 179 -7.97 5.16 9.49
N SER A 180 -7.04 5.79 10.19
CA SER A 180 -7.33 6.81 11.21
C SER A 180 -7.98 8.04 10.58
N GLY A 181 -9.05 8.53 11.20
CA GLY A 181 -9.68 9.79 10.79
C GLY A 181 -10.70 9.70 9.65
N THR A 182 -11.15 8.51 9.25
CA THR A 182 -12.39 8.38 8.48
C THR A 182 -13.58 8.69 9.39
N ARG A 183 -14.05 9.94 9.35
CA ARG A 183 -15.46 10.24 9.61
C ARG A 183 -16.28 9.51 8.54
N GLY A 184 -16.62 8.25 8.81
CA GLY A 184 -17.52 7.46 7.98
C GLY A 184 -16.99 7.17 6.58
N VAL A 185 -17.38 6.01 6.07
CA VAL A 185 -17.38 5.71 4.63
C VAL A 185 -18.54 6.42 3.91
N ASP A 186 -19.05 7.53 4.48
CA ASP A 186 -20.30 8.20 4.08
C ASP A 186 -20.11 9.68 3.70
N GLU A 187 -18.92 10.28 3.87
CA GLU A 187 -18.68 11.68 3.47
C GLU A 187 -18.19 11.74 2.01
N TRP A 188 -19.15 11.56 1.09
CA TRP A 188 -19.01 11.96 -0.30
C TRP A 188 -18.68 13.45 -0.37
N VAL A 189 -17.50 13.79 -0.88
CA VAL A 189 -17.24 15.16 -1.34
C VAL A 189 -17.84 15.27 -2.75
N GLU A 190 -19.09 15.70 -2.83
CA GLU A 190 -19.62 16.23 -4.09
C GLU A 190 -18.86 17.50 -4.43
N GLY A 191 -17.95 17.42 -5.41
CA GLY A 191 -17.25 18.58 -5.92
C GLY A 191 -15.96 18.23 -6.64
N ASP A 192 -16.07 17.64 -7.83
CA ASP A 192 -15.46 18.12 -9.08
C ASP A 192 -15.68 17.07 -10.17
N THR A 193 -16.91 16.97 -10.69
CA THR A 193 -17.20 16.15 -11.88
C THR A 193 -16.81 16.92 -13.12
N GLY A 194 -15.50 17.09 -13.31
CA GLY A 194 -14.93 17.33 -14.63
C GLY A 194 -14.74 15.99 -15.33
N ASP A 195 -15.51 15.77 -16.40
CA ASP A 195 -15.50 14.62 -17.32
C ASP A 195 -14.21 13.76 -17.33
N MET A 196 -14.34 12.47 -17.02
CA MET A 196 -13.59 11.35 -17.61
C MET A 196 -14.29 10.03 -17.24
N HIS A 197 -14.81 9.34 -18.25
CA HIS A 197 -15.89 8.35 -18.17
C HIS A 197 -15.40 6.89 -18.21
N GLU A 198 -14.30 6.52 -17.55
CA GLU A 198 -13.77 5.15 -17.62
C GLU A 198 -13.41 4.59 -16.24
N GLU A 199 -13.88 3.38 -15.95
CA GLU A 199 -13.58 2.66 -14.71
C GLU A 199 -12.06 2.49 -14.59
N ILE A 200 -11.48 3.11 -13.56
CA ILE A 200 -10.07 2.96 -13.23
C ILE A 200 -9.93 1.57 -12.58
N ILE A 201 -9.54 0.59 -13.38
CA ILE A 201 -9.30 -0.80 -12.97
C ILE A 201 -7.87 -1.18 -13.34
N CYS A 202 -7.19 -1.90 -12.45
CA CYS A 202 -6.02 -2.70 -12.79
C CYS A 202 -6.45 -3.86 -13.70
N LEU A 203 -6.34 -3.67 -15.02
CA LEU A 203 -6.77 -4.69 -15.98
C LEU A 203 -5.78 -5.87 -16.03
N PRO A 204 -6.27 -7.11 -16.23
CA PRO A 204 -5.39 -8.22 -16.58
C PRO A 204 -4.64 -7.91 -17.89
N PRO A 205 -3.45 -8.51 -18.12
CA PRO A 205 -2.75 -8.34 -19.39
C PRO A 205 -3.69 -8.70 -20.53
N THR A 206 -3.88 -7.78 -21.48
CA THR A 206 -4.58 -8.08 -22.72
C THR A 206 -3.85 -9.25 -23.37
N ARG A 207 -4.53 -10.39 -23.55
CA ARG A 207 -4.03 -11.46 -24.42
C ARG A 207 -3.69 -10.79 -25.76
N PRO A 208 -2.52 -11.04 -26.37
CA PRO A 208 -2.28 -10.56 -27.72
C PRO A 208 -3.41 -11.13 -28.57
N GLU A 209 -4.24 -10.27 -29.15
CA GLU A 209 -5.11 -10.72 -30.23
C GLU A 209 -4.20 -11.31 -31.30
N GLU A 210 -4.54 -12.53 -31.73
CA GLU A 210 -3.90 -13.20 -32.85
C GLU A 210 -3.94 -12.26 -34.06
N MET A 211 -2.76 -11.79 -34.49
CA MET A 211 -2.52 -11.26 -35.83
C MET A 211 -2.19 -12.41 -36.77
#